data_AF-A0A7C3GA87-F1
#
_entry.id   AF-A0A7C3GA87-F1
#
_cell.length_a   1.000
_cell.length_b   1.000
_cell.length_c   1.000
_cell.angle_alpha   90.00
_cell.angle_beta   90.00
_cell.angle_gamma   90.00
#
_symmetry.space_group_name_H-M   'P 1'
#
loop_
_entity.id
_entity.type
_entity.pdbx_description
1 polymer ?
#
loop_
_entity_poly.entity_id
_entity_poly.type
_entity_poly.pdbx_seq_one_letter_code
_entity_poly.pdbx_strand_id
1 'polypeptide(L)'
;MILIFLIQAYYAGFGNLDYTLEGHYSVRESNRFVKEHRWLAIGNGTMFLLLLGTGVGFLVAPPLAAVAGAIETVKRVEPLALEVGANDDFV
;
A
#
# COMPACT_ATOMS: atom_id res chain seq x y z
N MET A 1 18.28 -7.10 13.85
CA MET A 1 17.99 -5.88 13.06
C MET A 1 17.01 -6.15 11.94
N ILE A 2 17.26 -7.14 11.06
CA ILE A 2 16.36 -7.47 9.94
C ILE A 2 14.93 -7.84 10.41
N LEU A 3 14.79 -8.70 11.42
CA LEU A 3 13.47 -9.09 11.93
C LEU A 3 12.66 -7.92 12.50
N ILE A 4 13.32 -7.02 13.24
CA ILE A 4 12.70 -5.83 13.82
C ILE A 4 12.23 -4.90 12.69
N PHE A 5 13.09 -4.67 11.69
CA PHE A 5 12.73 -3.87 10.52
C PHE A 5 11.52 -4.44 9.77
N LEU A 6 11.46 -5.76 9.57
CA LEU A 6 10.32 -6.41 8.90
C LEU A 6 9.02 -6.29 9.70
N ILE A 7 9.08 -6.37 11.04
CA ILE A 7 7.91 -6.14 11.90
C ILE A 7 7.45 -4.68 11.79
N GLN A 8 8.38 -3.73 11.85
CA GLN A 8 8.05 -2.30 11.69
C GLN A 8 7.44 -2.03 10.31
N ALA A 9 8.02 -2.59 9.25
CA ALA A 9 7.50 -2.48 7.89
C ALA A 9 6.10 -3.08 7.77
N TYR A 10 5.84 -4.25 8.37
CA TYR A 10 4.50 -4.84 8.38
C TYR A 10 3.47 -3.89 9.01
N TYR A 11 3.75 -3.33 10.19
CA TYR A 11 2.79 -2.47 10.89
C TYR A 11 2.68 -1.06 10.26
N ALA A 12 3.77 -0.50 9.73
CA ALA A 12 3.74 0.76 9.00
C ALA A 12 2.92 0.61 7.70
N GLY A 13 3.13 -0.47 6.96
CA GLY A 13 2.35 -0.76 5.77
C GLY A 13 0.90 -1.11 6.08
N PHE A 14 0.62 -1.81 7.18
CA PHE A 14 -0.76 -2.03 7.62
C PHE A 14 -1.47 -0.70 7.90
N GLY A 15 -0.83 0.22 8.60
CA GLY A 15 -1.38 1.57 8.83
C GLY A 15 -1.64 2.33 7.53
N ASN A 16 -0.75 2.23 6.54
CA ASN A 16 -0.95 2.86 5.23
C ASN A 16 -2.10 2.25 4.43
N LEU A 17 -2.37 0.95 4.61
CA LEU A 17 -3.46 0.25 3.94
C LEU A 17 -4.81 0.47 4.64
N ASP A 18 -4.80 0.80 5.93
CA ASP A 18 -6.01 0.94 6.75
C ASP A 18 -7.00 1.94 6.15
N TYR A 19 -6.52 3.06 5.62
CA TYR A 19 -7.34 4.07 4.93
C TYR A 19 -8.11 3.50 3.72
N THR A 20 -7.47 2.62 2.94
CA THR A 20 -8.12 1.97 1.79
C THR A 20 -9.10 0.89 2.24
N LEU A 21 -8.75 0.16 3.30
CA LEU A 21 -9.55 -0.94 3.84
C LEU A 21 -10.78 -0.43 4.59
N GLU A 22 -10.71 0.70 5.27
CA GLU A 22 -11.83 1.31 6.00
C GLU A 22 -13.03 1.61 5.08
N GLY A 23 -12.79 1.88 3.80
CA GLY A 23 -13.84 2.09 2.79
C GLY A 23 -14.57 0.82 2.33
N HIS A 24 -14.02 -0.38 2.59
CA HIS A 24 -14.51 -1.64 2.00
C HIS A 24 -14.66 -2.80 2.99
N TYR A 25 -14.00 -2.74 4.15
CA TYR A 25 -13.89 -3.83 5.10
C TYR A 25 -14.16 -3.35 6.53
N SER A 26 -14.77 -4.23 7.34
CA SER A 26 -14.76 -4.05 8.79
C SER A 26 -13.35 -4.25 9.36
N VAL A 27 -13.05 -3.68 10.53
CA VAL A 27 -11.73 -3.82 11.20
C VAL A 27 -11.25 -5.27 11.30
N ARG A 28 -12.17 -6.21 11.54
CA ARG A 28 -11.83 -7.65 11.60
C ARG A 28 -11.43 -8.20 10.24
N GLU A 29 -12.10 -7.75 9.18
CA GLU A 29 -11.81 -8.14 7.80
C GLU A 29 -10.51 -7.50 7.31
N SER A 30 -10.24 -6.24 7.64
CA SER A 30 -8.97 -5.56 7.35
C SER A 30 -7.78 -6.29 7.97
N ASN A 31 -7.89 -6.70 9.23
CA ASN A 31 -6.84 -7.48 9.90
C ASN A 31 -6.64 -8.86 9.25
N ARG A 32 -7.73 -9.50 8.81
CA ARG A 32 -7.66 -10.79 8.10
C ARG A 32 -6.98 -10.62 6.74
N PHE A 33 -7.39 -9.62 5.96
CA PHE A 33 -6.83 -9.28 4.65
C PHE A 33 -5.32 -9.02 4.73
N VAL A 34 -4.88 -8.22 5.70
CA VAL A 34 -3.46 -7.86 5.85
C VAL A 34 -2.61 -9.05 6.30
N LYS A 35 -3.16 -9.93 7.15
CA LYS A 35 -2.49 -11.19 7.52
C LYS A 35 -2.32 -12.13 6.32
N GLU A 36 -3.34 -12.20 5.46
CA GLU A 36 -3.33 -13.01 4.24
C GLU A 36 -2.38 -12.42 3.18
N HIS A 37 -2.22 -11.09 3.16
CA HIS A 37 -1.36 -10.36 2.25
C HIS A 37 -0.19 -9.66 2.97
N ARG A 38 0.42 -10.34 3.94
CA ARG A 38 1.50 -9.80 4.78
C ARG A 38 2.67 -9.21 3.99
N TRP A 39 2.98 -9.75 2.81
CA TRP A 39 4.05 -9.24 1.94
C TRP A 39 3.71 -7.90 1.30
N LEU A 40 2.42 -7.63 1.06
CA LEU A 40 1.94 -6.34 0.54
C LEU A 40 2.09 -5.25 1.61
N ALA A 41 1.73 -5.56 2.86
CA ALA A 41 1.99 -4.67 3.99
C ALA A 41 3.49 -4.47 4.23
N ILE A 42 4.29 -5.53 4.26
CA ILE A 42 5.75 -5.42 4.45
C ILE A 42 6.40 -4.61 3.31
N GLY A 43 6.02 -4.86 2.06
CA GLY A 43 6.57 -4.13 0.90
C GLY A 43 6.22 -2.64 0.93
N ASN A 44 4.95 -2.32 1.19
CA ASN A 44 4.49 -0.94 1.31
C ASN A 44 5.20 -0.21 2.47
N GLY A 45 5.21 -0.82 3.67
CA GLY A 45 5.85 -0.23 4.83
C GLY A 45 7.38 -0.15 4.72
N THR A 46 8.02 -1.05 3.96
CA THR A 46 9.46 -0.95 3.67
C THR A 46 9.75 0.31 2.86
N MET A 47 9.00 0.57 1.78
CA MET A 47 9.16 1.80 0.99
C MET A 47 8.85 3.05 1.82
N PHE A 48 7.80 3.00 2.64
CA PHE A 48 7.46 4.09 3.56
C PHE A 48 8.60 4.39 4.54
N LEU A 49 9.15 3.37 5.22
CA LEU A 49 10.22 3.55 6.20
C LEU A 49 11.54 4.00 5.55
N LEU A 50 11.86 3.50 4.35
CA LEU A 50 13.04 3.93 3.60
C LEU A 50 12.93 5.41 3.22
N LEU A 51 11.78 5.84 2.70
CA LEU A 51 11.52 7.24 2.38
C LEU A 51 11.55 8.11 3.63
N LEU A 52 10.86 7.69 4.70
CA LEU A 52 10.81 8.44 5.96
C LEU A 52 12.21 8.60 6.58
N GLY A 53 13.05 7.57 6.49
CA GLY A 53 14.43 7.59 6.98
C GLY A 53 15.35 8.59 6.27
N THR A 54 14.98 9.10 5.09
CA THR A 54 15.74 10.16 4.39
C THR A 54 15.51 11.56 4.97
N GLY A 55 14.54 11.73 5.88
CA GLY A 55 14.11 13.04 6.39
C GLY A 55 13.23 13.83 5.42
N VAL A 56 13.52 13.78 4.12
CA VAL A 56 12.72 14.41 3.05
C VAL A 56 11.39 13.68 2.82
N GLY A 57 11.34 12.37 3.08
CA GLY A 57 10.15 11.55 2.83
C GLY A 57 8.95 11.84 3.72
N PHE A 58 9.06 12.67 4.77
CA PHE A 58 7.92 13.00 5.65
C PHE A 58 6.71 13.59 4.89
N LEU A 59 6.94 14.42 3.87
CA LEU A 59 5.87 15.07 3.08
C LEU A 59 5.41 14.20 1.90
N VAL A 60 6.29 13.35 1.38
CA VAL A 60 6.15 12.69 0.07
C VAL A 60 5.79 11.20 0.21
N ALA A 61 6.21 10.55 1.31
CA ALA A 61 5.94 9.14 1.57
C ALA A 61 4.44 8.83 1.80
N PRO A 62 3.66 9.64 2.54
CA PRO A 62 2.24 9.35 2.73
C PRO A 62 1.41 9.30 1.42
N PRO A 63 1.46 10.31 0.52
CA PRO A 63 0.69 10.24 -0.72
C PRO A 63 1.20 9.18 -1.70
N LEU A 64 2.52 8.95 -1.81
CA LEU A 64 3.07 7.91 -2.69
C LEU A 64 2.71 6.49 -2.23
N ALA A 65 2.77 6.23 -0.92
CA ALA A 65 2.41 4.93 -0.37
C ALA A 65 0.92 4.63 -0.57
N ALA A 66 0.06 5.63 -0.43
CA ALA A 66 -1.38 5.52 -0.66
C ALA A 66 -1.71 5.26 -2.14
N VAL A 67 -1.11 6.02 -3.08
CA VAL A 67 -1.35 5.86 -4.53
C VAL A 67 -0.84 4.51 -5.03
N ALA A 68 0.34 4.07 -4.60
CA ALA A 68 0.89 2.77 -4.99
C ALA A 68 0.02 1.62 -4.48
N GLY A 69 -0.51 1.72 -3.25
CA GLY A 69 -1.45 0.76 -2.68
C GLY A 69 -2.78 0.71 -3.45
N ALA A 70 -3.32 1.87 -3.83
CA ALA A 70 -4.56 1.98 -4.60
C ALA A 70 -4.42 1.36 -6.00
N ILE A 71 -3.35 1.67 -6.74
CA ILE A 71 -3.12 1.13 -8.09
C ILE A 71 -3.04 -0.40 -8.06
N GLU A 72 -2.29 -0.96 -7.11
CA GLU A 72 -2.13 -2.42 -7.02
C GLU A 72 -3.42 -3.12 -6.57
N THR A 73 -4.24 -2.44 -5.77
CA THR A 73 -5.54 -2.97 -5.34
C THR A 73 -6.54 -2.96 -6.49
N VAL A 74 -6.63 -1.87 -7.25
CA VAL A 74 -7.50 -1.77 -8.45
C VAL A 74 -7.08 -2.81 -9.49
N LYS A 75 -5.78 -3.01 -9.73
CA LYS A 75 -5.26 -4.07 -10.63
C LYS A 75 -5.80 -5.46 -10.33
N ARG A 76 -6.00 -5.75 -9.05
CA ARG A 76 -6.36 -7.10 -8.57
C ARG A 76 -7.85 -7.28 -8.35
N VAL A 77 -8.58 -6.18 -8.14
CA VAL A 77 -10.03 -6.19 -7.88
C VAL A 77 -10.82 -5.89 -9.16
N GLU A 78 -10.30 -5.06 -10.08
CA GLU A 78 -10.99 -4.64 -11.30
C GLU A 78 -10.00 -4.49 -12.49
N PRO A 79 -9.66 -5.59 -13.19
CA PRO A 79 -8.64 -5.59 -14.24
C PRO A 79 -8.98 -4.71 -15.47
N LEU A 80 -10.24 -4.31 -15.63
CA LEU A 80 -10.76 -3.52 -16.78
C LEU A 80 -10.41 -2.02 -16.71
N ALA A 81 -10.14 -1.47 -15.52
CA ALA A 81 -9.87 -0.04 -15.37
C ALA A 81 -8.51 0.40 -15.93
N LEU A 82 -7.58 -0.54 -16.18
CA LEU A 82 -6.26 -0.25 -16.72
C LEU A 82 -6.13 -0.42 -18.23
N GLU A 83 -7.05 -1.15 -18.87
CA GLU A 83 -7.08 -1.19 -20.34
C GLU A 83 -7.55 0.14 -20.93
N VAL A 84 -8.44 0.86 -20.23
CA VAL A 84 -8.94 2.17 -20.68
C VAL A 84 -7.86 3.25 -20.57
N GLY A 85 -7.11 3.29 -19.45
CA GLY A 85 -6.06 4.31 -19.26
C GLY A 85 -4.79 4.11 -20.09
N ALA A 86 -4.57 2.91 -20.65
CA ALA A 86 -3.43 2.62 -21.53
C ALA A 86 -3.75 2.83 -23.03
N ASN A 87 -5.02 2.98 -23.39
CA ASN A 87 -5.47 3.06 -24.78
C ASN A 87 -5.84 4.48 -25.23
N ASP A 88 -5.89 5.44 -24.31
CA ASP A 88 -6.19 6.86 -24.61
C ASP A 88 -4.94 7.71 -24.91
N ASP A 89 -3.74 7.10 -24.96
CA ASP A 89 -2.49 7.79 -25.30
C ASP A 89 -2.21 7.89 -26.82
N PHE A 90 -3.21 7.58 -27.67
CA PHE A 90 -3.15 7.75 -29.13
C PHE A 90 -4.51 8.12 -29.75
N VAL A 91 -5.11 9.28 -29.40
CA VAL A 91 -5.90 10.16 -30.31
C VAL A 91 -5.87 11.59 -29.78
#